data_AF-A0A800M5N4-F1
#
_entry.id   AF-A0A800M5N4-F1
#
_cell.length_a   1.000
_cell.length_b   1.000
_cell.length_c   1.000
_cell.angle_alpha   90.00
_cell.angle_beta   90.00
_cell.angle_gamma   90.00
#
_symmetry.space_group_name_H-M   'P 1'
#
loop_
_entity.id
_entity.type
_entity.pdbx_description
1 polymer ?
#
loop_
_entity_poly.entity_id
_entity_poly.type
_entity_poly.pdbx_seq_one_letter_code
_entity_poly.pdbx_strand_id
1 'polypeptide(L)'
;MRFLLSATLVLLLSAFVPAPRVLVVGTGTPHTLSVSGLASNTVTTRMPGNDAILWGLHLDEKGDVPCDLELFWWRQNTRSDLTQGLFKTRFRTCGDATSSNGWAAIGYTESMIWLDSNGVPTGDPHEVDGAPNTFLAAHGLRACLNRRGDRIKGVRLFGSTVNQDGEGEARRDPALQSEFERTNCNEWKPMRRCPVGEVMVGVDIHTTGDEIHGLAPKCASVEVREAMVARPN
;
A
#
# COMPACT_ATOMS: atom_id res chain seq x y z
N MET A 1 -66.40 -35.09 17.38
CA MET A 1 -65.49 -34.07 17.95
C MET A 1 -64.38 -33.80 16.94
N ARG A 2 -64.38 -32.63 16.29
CA ARG A 2 -63.30 -32.19 15.39
C ARG A 2 -62.50 -31.13 16.13
N PHE A 3 -61.23 -31.41 16.42
CA PHE A 3 -60.29 -30.45 17.00
C PHE A 3 -59.68 -29.61 15.86
N LEU A 4 -59.98 -28.31 15.86
CA LEU A 4 -59.27 -27.32 15.04
C LEU A 4 -57.99 -26.94 15.77
N LEU A 5 -56.83 -27.45 15.31
CA LEU A 5 -55.53 -26.94 15.74
C LEU A 5 -55.26 -25.61 15.02
N SER A 6 -55.22 -24.51 15.77
CA SER A 6 -54.78 -23.21 15.30
C SER A 6 -53.24 -23.15 15.37
N ALA A 7 -52.57 -23.22 14.21
CA ALA A 7 -51.14 -23.02 14.11
C ALA A 7 -50.83 -21.53 14.24
N THR A 8 -50.35 -21.11 15.42
CA THR A 8 -49.88 -19.74 15.62
C THR A 8 -48.50 -19.60 14.98
N LEU A 9 -48.43 -18.96 13.81
CA LEU A 9 -47.19 -18.64 13.13
C LEU A 9 -46.49 -17.49 13.90
N VAL A 10 -45.49 -17.84 14.71
CA VAL A 10 -44.61 -16.85 15.34
C VAL A 10 -43.64 -16.33 14.29
N LEU A 11 -43.98 -15.21 13.65
CA LEU A 11 -43.04 -14.42 12.85
C LEU A 11 -42.03 -13.77 13.80
N LEU A 12 -40.87 -14.40 13.96
CA LEU A 12 -39.69 -13.76 14.51
C LEU A 12 -39.26 -12.66 13.53
N LEU A 13 -39.68 -11.42 13.78
CA LEU A 13 -39.05 -10.26 13.13
C LEU A 13 -37.63 -10.14 13.68
N SER A 14 -36.68 -10.72 12.96
CA SER A 14 -35.27 -10.39 13.12
C SER A 14 -35.13 -8.90 12.82
N ALA A 15 -34.90 -8.08 13.84
CA ALA A 15 -34.49 -6.71 13.59
C ALA A 15 -33.19 -6.75 12.79
N PHE A 16 -33.21 -6.25 11.56
CA PHE A 16 -32.00 -6.05 10.77
C PHE A 16 -31.16 -5.01 11.49
N VAL A 17 -30.17 -5.47 12.26
CA VAL A 17 -29.12 -4.58 12.79
C VAL A 17 -28.13 -4.40 11.63
N PRO A 18 -28.00 -3.20 11.05
CA PRO A 18 -26.98 -2.96 10.04
C PRO A 18 -25.61 -3.27 10.64
N ALA A 19 -24.73 -3.91 9.87
CA ALA A 19 -23.38 -4.21 10.31
C ALA A 19 -22.68 -2.92 10.78
N PRO A 20 -21.88 -2.97 11.87
CA PRO A 20 -21.16 -1.81 12.33
C PRO A 20 -20.26 -1.29 11.21
N ARG A 21 -20.35 0.01 10.98
CA ARG A 21 -19.46 0.72 10.07
C ARG A 21 -18.09 0.82 10.73
N VAL A 22 -17.00 0.58 10.00
CA VAL A 22 -15.65 0.54 10.59
C VAL A 22 -14.65 1.45 9.87
N LEU A 23 -13.72 1.97 10.66
CA LEU A 23 -12.62 2.84 10.26
C LEU A 23 -11.29 2.10 10.47
N VAL A 24 -10.51 1.94 9.42
CA VAL A 24 -9.16 1.43 9.39
C VAL A 24 -8.18 2.59 9.62
N VAL A 25 -7.38 2.50 10.68
CA VAL A 25 -6.37 3.51 11.00
C VAL A 25 -5.02 2.86 11.28
N GLY A 26 -3.94 3.55 10.90
CA GLY A 26 -2.60 3.18 11.34
C GLY A 26 -2.41 3.52 12.81
N THR A 27 -1.92 2.59 13.61
CA THR A 27 -1.73 2.78 15.05
C THR A 27 -0.33 2.43 15.51
N GLY A 28 0.00 2.88 16.72
CA GLY A 28 1.36 2.83 17.26
C GLY A 28 2.27 3.93 16.72
N THR A 29 3.51 3.93 17.20
CA THR A 29 4.55 4.84 16.69
C THR A 29 5.23 4.16 15.50
N PRO A 30 5.21 4.77 14.30
CA PRO A 30 5.85 4.17 13.14
C PRO A 30 7.34 3.92 13.39
N HIS A 31 7.83 2.73 13.06
CA HIS A 31 9.24 2.39 13.19
C HIS A 31 9.86 2.07 11.82
N THR A 32 11.17 2.28 11.71
CA THR A 32 11.89 2.18 10.44
C THR A 32 12.63 0.84 10.37
N LEU A 33 12.48 0.12 9.27
CA LEU A 33 13.23 -1.10 9.01
C LEU A 33 14.61 -0.78 8.42
N SER A 34 15.48 -1.79 8.33
CA SER A 34 16.75 -1.64 7.61
C SER A 34 16.52 -1.34 6.12
N VAL A 35 17.51 -0.70 5.48
CA VAL A 35 17.46 -0.30 4.07
C VAL A 35 17.48 -1.51 3.14
N SER A 36 16.64 -1.51 2.10
CA SER A 36 16.82 -2.33 0.90
C SER A 36 17.46 -1.48 -0.19
N GLY A 37 18.59 -1.94 -0.74
CA GLY A 37 19.47 -1.13 -1.57
C GLY A 37 20.73 -0.74 -0.80
N LEU A 38 21.21 0.49 -0.97
CA LEU A 38 22.35 1.03 -0.25
C LEU A 38 21.90 2.12 0.71
N ALA A 39 22.42 2.06 1.93
CA ALA A 39 22.24 3.15 2.89
C ALA A 39 23.07 4.37 2.47
N SER A 40 22.58 5.56 2.81
CA SER A 40 23.30 6.82 2.66
C SER A 40 23.07 7.71 3.88
N ASN A 41 23.88 8.76 4.01
CA ASN A 41 23.77 9.75 5.07
C ASN A 41 22.67 10.80 4.81
N THR A 42 22.13 10.85 3.59
CA THR A 42 21.04 11.76 3.23
C THR A 42 19.74 10.98 3.15
N VAL A 43 18.86 11.23 4.12
CA VAL A 43 17.59 10.51 4.24
C VAL A 43 16.43 11.50 4.16
N THR A 44 15.48 11.24 3.28
CA THR A 44 14.20 11.96 3.23
C THR A 44 13.06 11.02 3.59
N THR A 45 12.35 11.32 4.67
CA THR A 45 11.14 10.59 5.04
C THR A 45 9.95 11.05 4.22
N ARG A 46 9.21 10.10 3.64
CA ARG A 46 7.85 10.32 3.10
C ARG A 46 6.86 9.51 3.90
N MET A 47 6.08 10.22 4.72
CA MET A 47 5.02 9.68 5.57
C MET A 47 3.96 10.76 5.71
N PRO A 48 2.82 10.69 4.98
CA PRO A 48 1.83 11.76 4.94
C PRO A 48 1.13 12.04 6.29
N GLY A 49 1.25 11.12 7.25
CA GLY A 49 0.48 11.13 8.50
C GLY A 49 -1.01 10.87 8.25
N ASN A 50 -1.85 11.16 9.24
CA ASN A 50 -3.31 11.03 9.17
C ASN A 50 -3.75 9.65 8.65
N ASP A 51 -3.22 8.59 9.26
CA ASP A 51 -3.59 7.20 8.99
C ASP A 51 -3.41 6.74 7.52
N ALA A 52 -2.52 7.42 6.77
CA ALA A 52 -2.19 7.05 5.41
C ALA A 52 -1.44 5.72 5.34
N ILE A 53 -1.93 4.82 4.49
CA ILE A 53 -1.34 3.50 4.24
C ILE A 53 -0.81 3.48 2.81
N LEU A 54 0.44 3.04 2.65
CA LEU A 54 1.08 2.89 1.36
C LEU A 54 0.50 1.66 0.66
N TRP A 55 0.11 1.78 -0.60
CA TRP A 55 -0.37 0.65 -1.40
C TRP A 55 0.35 0.52 -2.75
N GLY A 56 1.14 1.52 -3.15
CA GLY A 56 1.85 1.48 -4.40
C GLY A 56 3.04 2.43 -4.40
N LEU A 57 3.96 2.19 -5.33
CA LEU A 57 5.00 3.14 -5.66
C LEU A 57 5.37 3.07 -7.15
N HIS A 58 5.93 4.16 -7.64
CA HIS A 58 6.46 4.28 -8.99
C HIS A 58 7.83 4.96 -8.92
N LEU A 59 8.87 4.32 -9.46
CA LEU A 59 10.19 4.95 -9.66
C LEU A 59 10.39 5.30 -11.12
N ASP A 60 10.97 6.48 -11.32
CA ASP A 60 11.43 6.98 -12.61
C ASP A 60 12.88 7.47 -12.52
N GLU A 61 13.57 7.50 -13.67
CA GLU A 61 14.99 7.78 -13.78
C GLU A 61 15.31 8.83 -14.86
N LYS A 62 16.36 9.63 -14.62
CA LYS A 62 16.89 10.58 -15.61
C LYS A 62 18.26 10.13 -16.06
N GLY A 63 18.39 9.78 -17.34
CA GLY A 63 19.68 9.34 -17.88
C GLY A 63 20.24 8.15 -17.09
N ASP A 64 19.41 7.15 -16.82
CA ASP A 64 19.76 5.92 -16.10
C ASP A 64 19.96 6.11 -14.57
N VAL A 65 19.68 7.31 -14.03
CA VAL A 65 19.80 7.65 -12.60
C VAL A 65 18.42 7.71 -11.93
N PRO A 66 18.07 6.78 -11.00
CA PRO A 66 16.79 6.81 -10.31
C PRO A 66 16.70 8.05 -9.43
N CYS A 67 15.78 8.96 -9.74
CA CYS A 67 15.77 10.29 -9.13
C CYS A 67 14.37 10.83 -8.83
N ASP A 68 13.34 10.06 -9.18
CA ASP A 68 11.94 10.40 -8.97
C ASP A 68 11.19 9.19 -8.41
N LEU A 69 10.39 9.44 -7.38
CA LEU A 69 9.60 8.45 -6.67
C LEU A 69 8.22 9.02 -6.39
N GLU A 70 7.20 8.41 -6.99
CA GLU A 70 5.81 8.62 -6.60
C GLU A 70 5.37 7.50 -5.64
N LEU A 71 4.71 7.90 -4.56
CA LEU A 71 4.18 6.99 -3.54
C LEU A 71 2.67 7.16 -3.55
N PHE A 72 1.96 6.03 -3.60
CA PHE A 72 0.50 5.98 -3.67
C PHE A 72 -0.05 5.54 -2.33
N TRP A 73 -0.99 6.34 -1.82
CA TRP A 73 -1.55 6.22 -0.50
C TRP A 73 -3.06 6.08 -0.58
N TRP A 74 -3.62 5.45 0.43
CA TRP A 74 -5.01 5.60 0.75
C TRP A 74 -5.17 5.86 2.24
N ARG A 75 -6.30 6.45 2.61
CA ARG A 75 -6.78 6.57 3.97
C ARG A 75 -8.29 6.65 3.94
N GLN A 76 -8.96 6.36 5.04
CA GLN A 76 -10.37 6.73 5.18
C GLN A 76 -10.49 8.18 5.66
N ASN A 77 -11.47 8.91 5.15
CA ASN A 77 -11.55 10.36 5.36
C ASN A 77 -11.81 10.72 6.83
N THR A 78 -12.96 10.31 7.38
CA THR A 78 -13.36 10.65 8.75
C THR A 78 -14.23 9.56 9.38
N ARG A 79 -14.49 9.64 10.69
CA ARG A 79 -15.45 8.74 11.36
C ARG A 79 -16.88 8.87 10.80
N SER A 80 -17.23 10.03 10.25
CA SER A 80 -18.55 10.29 9.63
C SER A 80 -18.58 9.95 8.14
N ASP A 81 -17.43 9.87 7.49
CA ASP A 81 -17.25 9.60 6.07
C ASP A 81 -16.20 8.52 5.88
N LEU A 82 -16.67 7.29 5.75
CA LEU A 82 -15.82 6.10 5.56
C LEU A 82 -15.34 5.90 4.12
N THR A 83 -15.60 6.87 3.24
CA THR A 83 -15.03 6.81 1.90
C THR A 83 -13.51 6.79 1.99
N GLN A 84 -12.92 5.94 1.15
CA GLN A 84 -11.49 5.86 0.99
C GLN A 84 -11.03 7.00 0.09
N GLY A 85 -10.14 7.85 0.62
CA GLY A 85 -9.43 8.86 -0.15
C GLY A 85 -8.13 8.29 -0.70
N LEU A 86 -7.98 8.29 -2.02
CA LEU A 86 -6.73 7.96 -2.72
C LEU A 86 -5.94 9.23 -3.00
N PHE A 87 -4.63 9.20 -2.78
CA PHE A 87 -3.76 10.32 -3.10
C PHE A 87 -2.32 9.86 -3.33
N LYS A 88 -1.47 10.75 -3.84
CA LYS A 88 -0.05 10.48 -4.04
C LYS A 88 0.85 11.58 -3.48
N THR A 89 2.06 11.20 -3.10
CA THR A 89 3.14 12.13 -2.79
C THR A 89 4.32 11.86 -3.71
N ARG A 90 5.09 12.89 -4.05
CA ARG A 90 6.25 12.78 -4.92
C ARG A 90 7.53 13.18 -4.20
N PHE A 91 8.61 12.47 -4.46
CA PHE A 91 9.97 12.81 -4.12
C PHE A 91 10.80 12.89 -5.39
N ARG A 92 11.53 13.99 -5.60
CA ARG A 92 12.37 14.19 -6.77
C ARG A 92 13.66 14.88 -6.34
N THR A 93 14.78 14.46 -6.92
CA THR A 93 16.09 15.08 -6.67
C THR A 93 16.78 15.59 -7.95
N CYS A 94 16.44 15.11 -9.14
CA CYS A 94 17.07 15.51 -10.41
C CYS A 94 16.65 16.88 -11.00
N GLY A 95 16.10 17.78 -10.15
CA GLY A 95 15.63 19.12 -10.49
C GLY A 95 14.39 19.18 -11.38
N ASP A 96 13.78 20.37 -11.49
CA ASP A 96 12.63 20.67 -12.37
C ASP A 96 13.03 20.85 -13.83
N ALA A 97 14.18 20.33 -14.26
CA ALA A 97 14.57 20.37 -15.66
C ALA A 97 13.46 19.69 -16.45
N THR A 98 12.59 20.51 -17.04
CA THR A 98 11.53 20.13 -17.96
C THR A 98 12.16 19.10 -18.87
N SER A 99 11.66 17.87 -18.84
CA SER A 99 12.09 16.80 -19.72
C SER A 99 12.06 17.35 -21.13
N SER A 100 13.20 17.82 -21.64
CA SER A 100 13.27 18.48 -22.93
C SER A 100 13.11 17.36 -23.95
N ASN A 101 11.87 17.18 -24.40
CA ASN A 101 11.48 16.41 -25.58
C ASN A 101 11.89 14.92 -25.59
N GLY A 102 11.60 14.21 -24.51
CA GLY A 102 11.69 12.76 -24.53
C GLY A 102 11.23 12.15 -23.23
N TRP A 103 9.93 11.83 -23.16
CA TRP A 103 9.49 10.70 -22.34
C TRP A 103 10.13 9.43 -22.92
N ALA A 104 11.43 9.25 -22.72
CA ALA A 104 12.11 7.98 -22.92
C ALA A 104 11.99 7.24 -21.59
N ALA A 105 10.75 6.85 -21.26
CA ALA A 105 10.46 5.88 -20.21
C ALA A 105 11.00 4.52 -20.66
N ILE A 106 12.32 4.32 -20.54
CA ILE A 106 12.95 3.00 -20.68
C ILE A 106 13.47 2.63 -19.30
N GLY A 107 12.53 2.25 -18.43
CA GLY A 107 12.83 1.85 -17.05
C GLY A 107 11.64 1.52 -16.14
N TYR A 108 10.45 1.21 -16.67
CA TYR A 108 9.18 0.96 -15.93
C TYR A 108 9.29 0.37 -14.51
N THR A 109 9.37 1.14 -13.43
CA THR A 109 9.20 0.57 -12.08
C THR A 109 7.81 0.87 -11.58
N GLU A 110 6.81 0.29 -12.22
CA GLU A 110 5.49 0.19 -11.60
C GLU A 110 5.54 -1.00 -10.64
N SER A 111 5.79 -0.74 -9.37
CA SER A 111 5.43 -1.68 -8.30
C SER A 111 4.09 -1.24 -7.76
N MET A 112 3.09 -1.32 -8.61
CA MET A 112 1.71 -1.32 -8.15
C MET A 112 1.37 -2.74 -7.73
N ILE A 113 0.66 -2.87 -6.61
CA ILE A 113 0.10 -4.15 -6.15
C ILE A 113 -0.89 -4.74 -7.20
N TRP A 114 -1.23 -3.99 -8.25
CA TRP A 114 -2.27 -4.28 -9.25
C TRP A 114 -1.80 -4.35 -10.71
N LEU A 115 -0.56 -4.73 -10.97
CA LEU A 115 -0.24 -5.07 -12.35
C LEU A 115 -0.70 -6.50 -12.64
N ASP A 116 -1.55 -6.66 -13.65
CA ASP A 116 -1.79 -7.99 -14.22
C ASP A 116 -0.48 -8.59 -14.75
N SER A 117 -0.53 -9.83 -15.26
CA SER A 117 0.63 -10.49 -15.87
C SER A 117 1.24 -9.71 -17.05
N ASN A 118 0.57 -8.65 -17.54
CA ASN A 118 1.00 -7.81 -18.64
C ASN A 118 1.50 -6.43 -18.20
N GLY A 119 1.59 -6.15 -16.89
CA GLY A 119 2.06 -4.85 -16.43
C GLY A 119 1.00 -3.76 -16.51
N VAL A 120 -0.29 -4.09 -16.65
CA VAL A 120 -1.38 -3.12 -16.73
C VAL A 120 -2.03 -2.97 -15.36
N PRO A 121 -2.21 -1.73 -14.85
CA PRO A 121 -3.06 -1.47 -13.68
C PRO A 121 -4.48 -1.98 -13.93
N THR A 122 -4.80 -3.19 -13.49
CA THR A 122 -6.15 -3.74 -13.62
C THR A 122 -6.92 -3.38 -12.36
N GLY A 123 -7.64 -2.27 -12.43
CA GLY A 123 -8.70 -1.98 -11.47
C GLY A 123 -8.44 -0.82 -10.52
N ASP A 124 -9.56 -0.33 -10.03
CA ASP A 124 -9.66 0.56 -8.90
C ASP A 124 -9.12 -0.16 -7.64
N PRO A 125 -8.22 0.42 -6.83
CA PRO A 125 -7.80 -0.21 -5.58
C PRO A 125 -8.94 -0.44 -4.57
N HIS A 126 -10.17 0.01 -4.87
CA HIS A 126 -11.35 -0.12 -4.04
C HIS A 126 -11.92 -1.54 -3.87
N GLU A 127 -11.59 -2.52 -4.73
CA GLU A 127 -12.21 -3.85 -4.62
C GLU A 127 -11.26 -4.97 -5.08
N VAL A 128 -10.76 -5.75 -4.12
CA VAL A 128 -10.21 -7.07 -4.44
C VAL A 128 -11.40 -7.92 -4.88
N ASP A 129 -11.40 -8.40 -6.13
CA ASP A 129 -12.52 -9.13 -6.75
C ASP A 129 -13.19 -10.10 -5.76
N GLY A 130 -14.42 -9.77 -5.36
CA GLY A 130 -15.26 -10.61 -4.50
C GLY A 130 -15.04 -10.48 -2.99
N ALA A 131 -14.23 -9.54 -2.51
CA ALA A 131 -13.98 -9.29 -1.09
C ALA A 131 -14.37 -7.84 -0.72
N PRO A 132 -15.67 -7.56 -0.49
CA PRO A 132 -16.08 -6.25 0.01
C PRO A 132 -15.32 -5.92 1.30
N ASN A 133 -15.01 -4.64 1.50
CA ASN A 133 -14.34 -4.12 2.70
C ASN A 133 -12.88 -4.59 2.91
N THR A 134 -12.19 -4.97 1.84
CA THR A 134 -10.78 -5.34 1.86
C THR A 134 -9.92 -4.28 1.18
N PHE A 135 -8.93 -3.75 1.90
CA PHE A 135 -8.03 -2.70 1.40
C PHE A 135 -6.64 -3.26 1.17
N LEU A 136 -5.95 -2.79 0.14
CA LEU A 136 -4.58 -3.21 -0.11
C LEU A 136 -3.56 -2.34 0.59
N ALA A 137 -2.58 -2.96 1.21
CA ALA A 137 -1.49 -2.28 1.85
C ALA A 137 -0.17 -2.95 1.46
N ALA A 138 0.88 -2.16 1.28
CA ALA A 138 2.22 -2.69 1.18
C ALA A 138 2.68 -3.16 2.57
N HIS A 139 3.25 -4.35 2.69
CA HIS A 139 3.83 -4.86 3.95
C HIS A 139 5.33 -5.12 3.82
N GLY A 140 5.92 -4.90 2.65
CA GLY A 140 7.35 -5.03 2.47
C GLY A 140 7.81 -4.54 1.11
N LEU A 141 9.12 -4.34 1.00
CA LEU A 141 9.76 -4.00 -0.26
C LEU A 141 11.12 -4.69 -0.39
N ARG A 142 11.58 -4.84 -1.63
CA ARG A 142 12.99 -5.07 -1.93
C ARG A 142 13.44 -4.23 -3.12
N ALA A 143 14.67 -3.74 -3.08
CA ALA A 143 15.30 -3.04 -4.19
C ALA A 143 16.18 -4.00 -4.99
N CYS A 144 16.17 -3.88 -6.30
CA CYS A 144 17.18 -4.48 -7.17
C CYS A 144 18.25 -3.45 -7.51
N LEU A 145 19.51 -3.85 -7.46
CA LEU A 145 20.61 -3.04 -7.93
C LEU A 145 21.08 -3.42 -9.34
N ASN A 146 21.72 -2.47 -10.03
CA ASN A 146 22.42 -2.72 -11.28
C ASN A 146 23.62 -3.69 -11.10
N ARG A 147 24.30 -4.00 -12.21
CA ARG A 147 25.46 -4.91 -12.23
C ARG A 147 26.64 -4.49 -11.33
N ARG A 148 26.83 -3.18 -11.14
CA ARG A 148 27.89 -2.65 -10.27
C ARG A 148 27.49 -2.67 -8.79
N GLY A 149 26.21 -2.91 -8.49
CA GLY A 149 25.67 -2.89 -7.13
C GLY A 149 25.65 -1.49 -6.52
N ASP A 150 25.74 -0.43 -7.33
CA ASP A 150 25.84 0.96 -6.88
C ASP A 150 24.52 1.74 -7.02
N ARG A 151 23.54 1.21 -7.78
CA ARG A 151 22.33 1.96 -8.18
C ARG A 151 21.07 1.10 -8.20
N ILE A 152 19.94 1.65 -7.78
CA ILE A 152 18.62 0.99 -7.92
C ILE A 152 18.21 0.87 -9.39
N LYS A 153 17.77 -0.33 -9.80
CA LYS A 153 17.16 -0.64 -11.11
C LYS A 153 15.75 -1.19 -11.06
N GLY A 154 15.35 -1.59 -9.86
CA GLY A 154 14.01 -2.09 -9.62
C GLY A 154 13.67 -1.87 -8.18
N VAL A 155 12.40 -1.65 -7.92
CA VAL A 155 11.82 -1.89 -6.61
C VAL A 155 10.72 -2.92 -6.83
N ARG A 156 10.44 -3.68 -5.80
CA ARG A 156 9.32 -4.61 -5.73
C ARG A 156 8.63 -4.39 -4.41
N LEU A 157 7.33 -4.10 -4.46
CA LEU A 157 6.46 -4.11 -3.29
C LEU A 157 5.85 -5.48 -3.09
N PHE A 158 5.57 -5.80 -1.83
CA PHE A 158 4.83 -6.98 -1.42
C PHE A 158 3.55 -6.53 -0.74
N GLY A 159 2.43 -6.97 -1.29
CA GLY A 159 1.10 -6.57 -0.84
C GLY A 159 0.57 -7.43 0.31
N SER A 160 -0.34 -6.83 1.04
CA SER A 160 -1.19 -7.42 2.06
C SER A 160 -2.59 -6.84 1.90
N THR A 161 -3.59 -7.56 2.39
CA THR A 161 -4.96 -7.10 2.51
C THR A 161 -5.23 -6.71 3.96
N VAL A 162 -6.00 -5.64 4.15
CA VAL A 162 -6.52 -5.21 5.45
C VAL A 162 -8.03 -5.37 5.39
N ASN A 163 -8.53 -6.34 6.15
CA ASN A 163 -9.95 -6.65 6.15
C ASN A 163 -10.65 -5.88 7.27
N GLN A 164 -11.73 -5.18 6.91
CA GLN A 164 -12.62 -4.52 7.88
C GLN A 164 -13.40 -5.53 8.74
N ASP A 165 -13.71 -6.71 8.18
CA ASP A 165 -14.56 -7.71 8.82
C ASP A 165 -13.81 -8.59 9.86
N GLY A 166 -12.48 -8.43 9.98
CA GLY A 166 -11.61 -9.36 10.70
C GLY A 166 -10.57 -8.69 11.59
N GLU A 167 -10.96 -7.65 12.33
CA GLU A 167 -10.13 -6.92 13.31
C GLU A 167 -9.07 -5.96 12.71
N GLY A 168 -9.05 -5.76 11.39
CA GLY A 168 -8.04 -4.92 10.73
C GLY A 168 -6.70 -5.62 10.55
N GLU A 169 -6.70 -6.96 10.60
CA GLU A 169 -5.48 -7.74 10.43
C GLU A 169 -4.93 -7.58 9.00
N ALA A 170 -3.65 -7.16 8.91
CA ALA A 170 -2.90 -7.17 7.67
C ALA A 170 -2.52 -8.62 7.30
N ARG A 171 -3.21 -9.19 6.30
CA ARG A 171 -2.97 -10.54 5.81
C ARG A 171 -2.17 -10.53 4.53
N ARG A 172 -1.19 -11.43 4.42
CA ARG A 172 -0.38 -11.52 3.20
C ARG A 172 -1.16 -12.24 2.12
N ASP A 173 -1.16 -11.66 0.93
CA ASP A 173 -1.78 -12.28 -0.24
C ASP A 173 -0.68 -12.93 -1.11
N PRO A 174 -0.74 -14.26 -1.38
CA PRO A 174 0.19 -14.93 -2.27
C PRO A 174 0.17 -14.40 -3.71
N ALA A 175 -0.97 -13.91 -4.21
CA ALA A 175 -1.07 -13.32 -5.55
C ALA A 175 -0.19 -12.07 -5.67
N LEU A 176 -0.07 -11.33 -4.57
CA LEU A 176 0.76 -10.12 -4.44
C LEU A 176 2.23 -10.43 -4.11
N GLN A 177 2.62 -11.71 -4.19
CA GLN A 177 3.97 -12.21 -3.90
C GLN A 177 4.62 -12.91 -5.11
N SER A 178 4.02 -12.86 -6.31
CA SER A 178 4.58 -13.45 -7.52
C SER A 178 5.89 -12.78 -7.93
N GLU A 179 6.96 -13.57 -8.09
CA GLU A 179 8.25 -13.04 -8.53
C GLU A 179 8.17 -12.56 -9.98
N PHE A 180 8.74 -11.38 -10.24
CA PHE A 180 8.97 -10.91 -11.60
C PHE A 180 10.46 -10.66 -11.82
N GLU A 181 10.92 -10.96 -13.03
CA GLU A 181 12.27 -10.67 -13.47
C GLU A 181 12.32 -9.30 -14.14
N ARG A 182 13.47 -8.64 -14.02
CA ARG A 182 13.72 -7.32 -14.61
C ARG A 182 14.96 -7.38 -15.46
N THR A 183 14.83 -6.98 -16.72
CA THR A 183 15.98 -6.73 -17.58
C THR A 183 16.89 -5.70 -16.89
N ASN A 184 18.18 -6.01 -16.77
CA ASN A 184 19.20 -5.20 -16.07
C ASN A 184 19.13 -5.16 -14.54
N CYS A 185 18.27 -5.99 -13.93
CA CYS A 185 18.39 -6.30 -12.50
C CYS A 185 19.51 -7.34 -12.30
N ASN A 186 20.52 -7.00 -11.50
CA ASN A 186 21.62 -7.91 -11.20
C ASN A 186 21.41 -8.65 -9.89
N GLU A 187 21.03 -7.91 -8.83
CA GLU A 187 20.89 -8.47 -7.50
C GLU A 187 19.71 -7.83 -6.78
N TRP A 188 18.73 -8.66 -6.41
CA TRP A 188 17.70 -8.27 -5.46
C TRP A 188 18.28 -8.25 -4.04
N LYS A 189 18.24 -7.10 -3.39
CA LYS A 189 18.61 -6.98 -1.99
C LYS A 189 17.60 -7.67 -1.08
N PRO A 190 17.99 -7.99 0.17
CA PRO A 190 17.07 -8.58 1.13
C PRO A 190 15.78 -7.77 1.23
N MET A 191 14.67 -8.49 1.23
CA MET A 191 13.36 -7.91 1.47
C MET A 191 13.28 -7.38 2.90
N ARG A 192 12.70 -6.19 3.01
CA ARG A 192 12.42 -5.50 4.27
C ARG A 192 10.93 -5.59 4.47
N ARG A 193 10.55 -6.37 5.48
CA ARG A 193 9.17 -6.77 5.72
C ARG A 193 8.72 -6.23 7.06
N CYS A 194 7.57 -5.57 7.06
CA CYS A 194 6.88 -5.18 8.29
C CYS A 194 6.56 -6.42 9.13
N PRO A 195 6.59 -6.32 10.46
CA PRO A 195 6.12 -7.36 11.36
C PRO A 195 4.68 -7.83 11.03
N VAL A 196 4.30 -8.98 11.57
CA VAL A 196 2.92 -9.49 11.42
C VAL A 196 1.94 -8.49 12.05
N GLY A 197 0.84 -8.19 11.36
CA GLY A 197 -0.14 -7.19 11.80
C GLY A 197 0.24 -5.74 11.48
N GLU A 198 1.37 -5.52 10.79
CA GLU A 198 1.81 -4.18 10.39
C GLU A 198 1.85 -3.98 8.88
N VAL A 199 1.66 -2.73 8.47
CA VAL A 199 1.74 -2.28 7.08
C VAL A 199 2.68 -1.09 6.95
N MET A 200 3.08 -0.81 5.72
CA MET A 200 3.87 0.35 5.39
C MET A 200 3.02 1.62 5.44
N VAL A 201 3.43 2.57 6.29
CA VAL A 201 2.82 3.90 6.41
C VAL A 201 3.78 5.01 5.98
N GLY A 202 5.02 4.64 5.65
CA GLY A 202 6.03 5.58 5.19
C GLY A 202 7.21 4.89 4.51
N VAL A 203 8.08 5.68 3.91
CA VAL A 203 9.35 5.23 3.34
C VAL A 203 10.43 6.28 3.65
N ASP A 204 11.57 5.82 4.17
CA ASP A 204 12.80 6.58 4.23
C ASP A 204 13.59 6.36 2.95
N ILE A 205 13.86 7.47 2.24
CA ILE A 205 14.50 7.48 0.94
C ILE A 205 15.96 7.89 1.13
N HIS A 206 16.88 6.97 0.83
CA HIS A 206 18.32 7.20 0.93
C HIS A 206 18.86 7.68 -0.42
N THR A 207 19.46 8.87 -0.42
CA THR A 207 20.04 9.47 -1.63
C THR A 207 21.53 9.77 -1.50
N THR A 208 22.23 9.82 -2.64
CA THR A 208 23.60 10.37 -2.76
C THR A 208 23.61 11.30 -3.96
N GLY A 209 23.77 12.61 -3.75
CA GLY A 209 23.54 13.60 -4.80
C GLY A 209 22.10 13.52 -5.32
N ASP A 210 21.95 13.37 -6.64
CA ASP A 210 20.64 13.31 -7.33
C ASP A 210 20.14 11.88 -7.61
N GLU A 211 20.63 10.90 -6.84
CA GLU A 211 20.31 9.50 -7.07
C GLU A 211 19.71 8.85 -5.82
N ILE A 212 18.68 8.03 -6.01
CA ILE A 212 18.05 7.17 -5.01
C ILE A 212 18.77 5.83 -4.99
N HIS A 213 19.42 5.51 -3.87
CA HIS A 213 20.20 4.27 -3.74
C HIS A 213 19.56 3.23 -2.82
N GLY A 214 18.66 3.64 -1.93
CA GLY A 214 18.02 2.73 -0.99
C GLY A 214 16.67 3.23 -0.50
N LEU A 215 15.84 2.27 -0.10
CA LEU A 215 14.53 2.52 0.51
C LEU A 215 14.43 1.72 1.81
N ALA A 216 14.00 2.38 2.88
CA ALA A 216 13.71 1.75 4.17
C ALA A 216 12.21 1.92 4.49
N PRO A 217 11.44 0.83 4.59
CA PRO A 217 10.05 0.89 5.02
C PRO A 217 9.89 1.53 6.40
N LYS A 218 8.85 2.34 6.57
CA LYS A 218 8.27 2.64 7.89
C LYS A 218 7.00 1.85 8.08
N CYS A 219 6.97 1.09 9.17
CA CYS A 219 5.87 0.17 9.49
C CYS A 219 5.12 0.67 10.72
N ALA A 220 3.81 0.42 10.73
CA ALA A 220 2.93 0.64 11.86
C ALA A 220 1.83 -0.43 11.88
N SER A 221 1.29 -0.68 13.06
CA SER A 221 0.12 -1.55 13.22
C SER A 221 -1.10 -0.94 12.56
N VAL A 222 -2.10 -1.77 12.28
CA VAL A 222 -3.39 -1.31 11.78
C VAL A 222 -4.47 -1.73 12.76
N GLU A 223 -5.40 -0.84 13.05
CA GLU A 223 -6.59 -1.13 13.86
C GLU A 223 -7.85 -0.83 13.08
N VAL A 224 -8.85 -1.68 13.27
CA VAL A 224 -10.24 -1.39 12.93
C VAL A 224 -10.95 -0.79 14.14
N ARG A 225 -11.54 0.39 13.95
CA ARG A 225 -12.31 1.13 14.96
C ARG A 225 -13.76 1.23 14.52
N GLU A 226 -14.70 1.14 15.46
CA GLU A 226 -16.10 1.42 15.15
C GLU A 226 -16.28 2.88 14.75
N ALA A 227 -16.91 3.10 13.60
CA ALA A 227 -17.33 4.42 13.18
C ALA A 227 -18.58 4.80 13.97
N MET A 228 -18.49 5.89 14.74
CA MET A 228 -19.66 6.45 15.40
C MET A 228 -20.61 6.99 14.34
N VAL A 229 -21.60 6.20 13.94
CA VAL A 229 -22.70 6.67 13.09
C VAL A 229 -23.55 7.59 13.95
N ALA A 230 -23.53 8.89 13.63
CA ALA A 230 -24.45 9.84 14.24
C ALA A 230 -25.88 9.31 14.07
N ARG A 231 -26.59 9.09 15.17
CA ARG A 231 -28.00 8.69 15.11
C ARG A 231 -28.74 9.80 14.36
N PRO A 232 -29.55 9.49 13.32
CA PRO A 232 -30.43 10.48 12.74
C PRO A 232 -31.38 10.97 13.84
N ASN A 233 -31.44 12.29 14.03
CA ASN A 233 -32.38 12.95 14.94
C ASN A 233 -33.81 12.85 14.40
#